data_AF-A0AA39Q185-F1
#
_entry.id   AF-A0AA39Q185-F1
#
_cell.length_a   1.000
_cell.length_b   1.000
_cell.length_c   1.000
_cell.angle_alpha   90.00
_cell.angle_beta   90.00
_cell.angle_gamma   90.00
#
_symmetry.space_group_name_H-M   'P 1'
#
loop_
_entity.id
_entity.type
_entity.pdbx_description
1 polymer ?
#
loop_
_entity_poly.entity_id
_entity_poly.type
_entity_poly.pdbx_seq_one_letter_code
_entity_poly.pdbx_strand_id
1 'polypeptide(L)'
;MAPSITINKHTTASIPRPHILYTVEVTRNGAHTVVDRRYSEFVALNDTLKVNKYALPPKRILATTFVPSAWLDDELIKERKKGLKEYLTNLVKDPQYSSNPILREFILPSKPSPPRLQDNLLHLEDAVPSTLSRKAALALVKGGVKAQATPIAAAYYPDWSAGSFPPENLDYSKFDILFFAFATPNSSSGLTWDSGSQSILQRLVTSARNSGKGTKIVLSVGGWGGSYWFSQAVSSSANRSTFTNALSSAVSTYSLDGIDIDWEYPNSSGAGNPHSSSDAANLLSLVQSLRSALGTSKIISAAVPHLPWLGSNGNPLTNVSAYAKVMTYVNIMNYDVWGASSTPGPNAPLGNLCGTSTQPTANAQAALAQWTSAGFPASQLLLGLPLYGYVSQSSVTRLSGSLMPSSEMVLIQGNSETVDGEGRKEFLNGAHARPKIPEVKATASLQSWWGQQIPFSTIVSSGALVKNADGTYSGSGGFTFNWDDCSDTPYLYNTSQTTVVTYDDTWSLADKATFAKNNGMAGCFTWSLDQDDGVSLMNVIRSSLGK
;
A
#
# COMPACT_ATOMS: atom_id res chain seq x y z
N MET A 1 -35.78 38.37 25.63
CA MET A 1 -35.82 37.02 25.03
C MET A 1 -34.42 36.61 24.60
N ALA A 2 -34.08 35.33 24.76
CA ALA A 2 -32.83 34.76 24.23
C ALA A 2 -32.88 34.78 22.69
N PRO A 3 -31.74 35.04 22.01
CA PRO A 3 -31.70 35.01 20.55
C PRO A 3 -32.01 33.61 20.01
N SER A 4 -32.66 33.54 18.85
CA SER A 4 -32.84 32.30 18.09
C SER A 4 -31.63 32.10 17.16
N ILE A 5 -31.11 30.87 17.10
CA ILE A 5 -29.94 30.50 16.29
C ILE A 5 -30.34 29.47 15.20
N THR A 6 -29.92 29.72 13.96
CA THR A 6 -30.00 28.76 12.86
C THR A 6 -28.64 28.59 12.18
N ILE A 7 -28.32 27.35 11.80
CA ILE A 7 -27.14 27.02 10.99
C ILE A 7 -27.61 26.03 9.92
N ASN A 8 -28.12 26.55 8.81
CA ASN A 8 -28.64 25.71 7.72
C ASN A 8 -27.74 25.72 6.48
N LYS A 9 -26.89 26.75 6.37
CA LYS A 9 -26.00 26.99 5.24
C LYS A 9 -24.54 26.85 5.65
N HIS A 10 -23.70 26.57 4.66
CA HIS A 10 -22.26 26.66 4.76
C HIS A 10 -21.71 27.17 3.42
N THR A 11 -20.48 27.69 3.44
CA THR A 11 -19.73 28.05 2.24
C THR A 11 -18.30 27.54 2.35
N THR A 12 -17.64 27.35 1.22
CA THR A 12 -16.20 27.01 1.16
C THR A 12 -15.36 28.19 0.65
N ALA A 13 -15.99 29.33 0.36
CA ALA A 13 -15.34 30.49 -0.23
C ALA A 13 -14.65 31.35 0.85
N SER A 14 -13.46 30.94 1.28
CA SER A 14 -12.60 31.71 2.18
C SER A 14 -11.23 32.00 1.55
N ILE A 15 -10.57 33.05 2.04
CA ILE A 15 -9.24 33.52 1.62
C ILE A 15 -8.33 33.47 2.86
N PRO A 16 -7.07 32.99 2.77
CA PRO A 16 -6.33 32.61 1.55
C PRO A 16 -6.60 31.20 1.02
N ARG A 17 -7.25 30.33 1.79
CA ARG A 17 -7.59 28.95 1.39
C ARG A 17 -9.09 28.67 1.57
N PRO A 18 -9.72 27.83 0.73
CA PRO A 18 -11.08 27.38 0.95
C PRO A 18 -11.22 26.55 2.24
N HIS A 19 -12.17 26.90 3.12
CA HIS A 19 -12.51 26.21 4.36
C HIS A 19 -14.03 26.13 4.50
N ILE A 20 -14.55 25.09 5.18
CA ILE A 20 -15.97 25.04 5.53
C ILE A 20 -16.27 26.14 6.57
N LEU A 21 -17.08 27.10 6.16
CA LEU A 21 -17.63 28.16 7.00
C LEU A 21 -19.11 27.86 7.25
N TYR A 22 -19.49 27.72 8.52
CA TYR A 22 -20.87 27.53 8.93
C TYR A 22 -21.53 28.90 9.09
N THR A 23 -22.62 29.12 8.36
CA THR A 23 -23.36 30.38 8.41
C THR A 23 -24.30 30.37 9.60
N VAL A 24 -23.94 31.13 10.64
CA VAL A 24 -24.70 31.32 11.86
C VAL A 24 -25.64 32.50 11.68
N GLU A 25 -26.94 32.22 11.62
CA GLU A 25 -28.01 33.20 11.55
C GLU A 25 -28.61 33.40 12.95
N VAL A 26 -28.71 34.66 13.39
CA VAL A 26 -29.11 35.04 14.75
C VAL A 26 -30.26 36.02 14.67
N THR A 27 -31.38 35.69 15.31
CA THR A 27 -32.56 36.56 15.38
C THR A 27 -32.85 36.97 16.82
N ARG A 28 -32.92 38.29 17.08
CA ARG A 28 -33.26 38.82 18.41
C ARG A 28 -34.09 40.09 18.28
N ASN A 29 -35.27 40.13 18.90
CA ASN A 29 -36.17 41.29 18.92
C ASN A 29 -36.44 41.90 17.52
N GLY A 30 -36.58 41.05 16.49
CA GLY A 30 -36.80 41.48 15.10
C GLY A 30 -35.53 41.82 14.30
N ALA A 31 -34.36 41.93 14.95
CA ALA A 31 -33.07 42.09 14.26
C ALA A 31 -32.50 40.73 13.84
N HIS A 32 -32.03 40.64 12.59
CA HIS A 32 -31.43 39.44 11.99
C HIS A 32 -29.98 39.71 11.59
N THR A 33 -29.05 38.92 12.12
CA THR A 33 -27.61 39.01 11.80
C THR A 33 -27.08 37.68 11.30
N VAL A 34 -26.16 37.74 10.33
CA VAL A 34 -25.53 36.55 9.73
C VAL A 34 -24.04 36.65 9.95
N VAL A 35 -23.43 35.57 10.41
CA VAL A 35 -21.99 35.50 10.63
C VAL A 35 -21.44 34.12 10.29
N ASP A 36 -20.33 34.09 9.55
CA ASP A 36 -19.66 32.85 9.19
C ASP A 36 -18.58 32.50 10.23
N ARG A 37 -18.53 31.21 10.60
CA ARG A 37 -17.57 30.67 11.59
C ARG A 37 -17.00 29.33 11.13
N ARG A 38 -15.69 29.14 11.29
CA ARG A 38 -15.03 27.83 11.17
C ARG A 38 -15.30 26.99 12.41
N TYR A 39 -15.31 25.67 12.30
CA TYR A 39 -15.45 24.78 13.48
C TYR A 39 -14.37 25.04 14.55
N SER A 40 -13.14 25.36 14.14
CA SER A 40 -12.05 25.72 15.06
C SER A 40 -12.38 26.93 15.93
N GLU A 41 -13.20 27.88 15.44
CA GLU A 41 -13.65 29.02 16.23
C GLU A 41 -14.67 28.59 17.29
N PHE A 42 -15.49 27.57 17.04
CA PHE A 42 -16.37 26.99 18.06
C PHE A 42 -15.58 26.26 19.14
N VAL A 43 -14.49 25.56 18.75
CA VAL A 43 -13.56 24.93 19.71
C VAL A 43 -12.89 26.00 20.58
N ALA A 44 -12.35 27.05 19.97
CA ALA A 44 -11.75 28.16 20.71
C ALA A 44 -12.75 28.83 21.65
N LEU A 45 -14.00 29.01 21.23
CA LEU A 45 -15.08 29.52 22.09
C LEU A 45 -15.34 28.58 23.27
N ASN A 46 -15.43 27.26 23.02
CA ASN A 46 -15.64 26.24 24.06
C ASN A 46 -14.53 26.25 25.11
N ASP A 47 -13.28 26.29 24.66
CA ASP A 47 -12.10 26.29 25.52
C ASP A 47 -11.99 27.58 26.33
N THR A 48 -12.24 28.73 25.69
CA THR A 48 -12.19 30.04 26.32
C THR A 48 -13.27 30.20 27.39
N LEU A 49 -14.49 29.72 27.11
CA LEU A 49 -15.61 29.76 28.06
C LEU A 49 -15.58 28.61 29.07
N LYS A 50 -14.65 27.64 28.90
CA LYS A 50 -14.55 26.41 29.70
C LYS A 50 -15.89 25.68 29.81
N VAL A 51 -16.54 25.48 28.66
CA VAL A 51 -17.87 24.86 28.59
C VAL A 51 -17.71 23.35 28.79
N ASN A 52 -18.08 22.86 29.97
CA ASN A 52 -18.03 21.43 30.30
C ASN A 52 -19.41 20.74 30.17
N LYS A 53 -20.48 21.53 30.08
CA LYS A 53 -21.87 21.06 30.16
C LYS A 53 -22.50 20.77 28.78
N TYR A 54 -21.99 21.39 27.73
CA TYR A 54 -22.52 21.26 26.37
C TYR A 54 -21.39 20.80 25.44
N ALA A 55 -21.55 19.63 24.84
CA ALA A 55 -20.55 19.09 23.94
C ALA A 55 -20.63 19.73 22.55
N LEU A 56 -19.48 20.01 21.96
CA LEU A 56 -19.39 20.25 20.53
C LEU A 56 -19.60 18.93 19.76
N PRO A 57 -20.20 18.97 18.55
CA PRO A 57 -20.25 17.79 17.69
C PRO A 57 -18.82 17.28 17.38
N PRO A 58 -18.56 15.97 17.40
CA PRO A 58 -17.18 15.42 17.36
C PRO A 58 -16.45 15.84 16.10
N LYS A 59 -15.19 16.30 16.17
CA LYS A 59 -14.38 16.64 14.98
C LYS A 59 -14.16 15.38 14.12
N ARG A 60 -14.82 15.31 12.97
CA ARG A 60 -14.74 14.21 12.00
C ARG A 60 -14.16 14.78 10.70
N ILE A 61 -13.52 13.93 9.91
CA ILE A 61 -13.04 14.30 8.58
C ILE A 61 -14.27 14.52 7.68
N LEU A 62 -14.51 15.77 7.28
CA LEU A 62 -15.65 16.15 6.42
C LEU A 62 -15.30 16.21 4.93
N ALA A 63 -14.00 16.17 4.63
CA ALA A 63 -13.43 16.14 3.29
C ALA A 63 -12.41 14.99 3.22
N THR A 64 -12.69 13.96 2.43
CA THR A 64 -11.65 13.01 2.03
C THR A 64 -10.77 13.68 0.98
N THR A 65 -9.47 13.37 1.02
CA THR A 65 -8.47 13.94 0.11
C THR A 65 -8.92 13.72 -1.34
N PHE A 66 -9.06 14.80 -2.11
CA PHE A 66 -9.41 14.86 -3.55
C PHE A 66 -10.89 14.86 -3.97
N VAL A 67 -11.69 15.86 -3.56
CA VAL A 67 -12.99 16.10 -4.22
C VAL A 67 -13.31 17.59 -4.38
N PRO A 68 -13.86 18.06 -5.53
CA PRO A 68 -14.30 19.45 -5.69
C PRO A 68 -15.33 19.86 -4.61
N SER A 69 -15.39 21.16 -4.30
CA SER A 69 -16.19 21.79 -3.22
C SER A 69 -17.67 21.43 -3.13
N ALA A 70 -18.22 20.71 -4.11
CA ALA A 70 -19.60 20.20 -4.14
C ALA A 70 -19.76 18.77 -3.57
N TRP A 71 -18.69 18.17 -3.01
CA TRP A 71 -18.65 16.77 -2.56
C TRP A 71 -18.16 16.64 -1.12
N LEU A 72 -18.46 17.63 -0.29
CA LEU A 72 -18.41 17.39 1.14
C LEU A 72 -19.52 16.41 1.50
N ASP A 73 -19.29 15.53 2.49
CA ASP A 73 -20.33 14.60 2.94
C ASP A 73 -21.52 15.40 3.50
N ASP A 74 -22.58 15.52 2.69
CA ASP A 74 -23.75 16.34 2.98
C ASP A 74 -24.46 15.89 4.26
N GLU A 75 -24.45 14.59 4.57
CA GLU A 75 -25.05 14.07 5.80
C GLU A 75 -24.18 14.38 7.02
N LEU A 76 -22.85 14.28 6.92
CA LEU A 76 -21.95 14.69 8.00
C LEU A 76 -21.95 16.22 8.23
N ILE A 77 -22.05 17.04 7.17
CA ILE A 77 -22.22 18.48 7.32
C ILE A 77 -23.57 18.81 7.95
N LYS A 78 -24.63 18.10 7.56
CA LYS A 78 -25.97 18.28 8.14
C LYS A 78 -25.98 17.88 9.62
N GLU A 79 -25.33 16.78 9.99
CA GLU A 79 -25.09 16.38 11.39
C GLU A 79 -24.32 17.48 12.15
N ARG A 80 -23.24 18.00 11.55
CA ARG A 80 -22.42 19.06 12.14
C ARG A 80 -23.21 20.35 12.37
N LYS A 81 -23.92 20.82 11.34
CA LYS A 81 -24.79 22.00 11.40
C LYS A 81 -25.82 21.88 12.51
N LYS A 82 -26.43 20.70 12.64
CA LYS A 82 -27.38 20.39 13.72
C LYS A 82 -26.71 20.49 15.10
N GLY A 83 -25.56 19.84 15.29
CA GLY A 83 -24.84 19.86 16.57
C GLY A 83 -24.33 21.26 16.97
N LEU A 84 -23.80 22.03 16.01
CA LEU A 84 -23.34 23.40 16.25
C LEU A 84 -24.50 24.35 16.58
N LYS A 85 -25.64 24.17 15.91
CA LYS A 85 -26.87 24.92 16.23
C LYS A 85 -27.34 24.61 17.65
N GLU A 86 -27.38 23.34 18.03
CA GLU A 86 -27.78 22.89 19.38
C GLU A 86 -26.83 23.46 20.45
N TYR A 87 -25.52 23.37 20.22
CA TYR A 87 -24.49 23.93 21.10
C TYR A 87 -24.69 25.43 21.35
N LEU A 88 -24.79 26.26 20.30
CA LEU A 88 -25.00 27.70 20.46
C LEU A 88 -26.35 28.02 21.08
N THR A 89 -27.41 27.30 20.71
CA THR A 89 -28.76 27.49 21.28
C THR A 89 -28.76 27.27 22.80
N ASN A 90 -28.01 26.27 23.27
CA ASN A 90 -27.86 26.01 24.70
C ASN A 90 -27.08 27.13 25.39
N LEU A 91 -25.97 27.59 24.81
CA LEU A 91 -25.18 28.68 25.38
C LEU A 91 -25.94 30.00 25.50
N VAL A 92 -26.73 30.38 24.50
CA VAL A 92 -27.48 31.65 24.54
C VAL A 92 -28.69 31.63 25.49
N LYS A 93 -29.12 30.44 25.93
CA LYS A 93 -30.22 30.25 26.89
C LYS A 93 -29.73 30.04 28.32
N ASP A 94 -28.50 29.56 28.50
CA ASP A 94 -27.94 29.33 29.82
C ASP A 94 -27.55 30.66 30.50
N PRO A 95 -28.08 30.99 31.70
CA PRO A 95 -27.74 32.20 32.43
C PRO A 95 -26.23 32.39 32.69
N GLN A 96 -25.46 31.30 32.78
CA GLN A 96 -24.02 31.33 32.99
C GLN A 96 -23.26 31.92 31.79
N TYR A 97 -23.73 31.67 30.57
CA TYR A 97 -23.03 32.02 29.33
C TYR A 97 -23.71 33.14 28.54
N SER A 98 -25.03 33.31 28.67
CA SER A 98 -25.84 34.25 27.87
C SER A 98 -25.49 35.73 28.03
N SER A 99 -24.89 36.13 29.16
CA SER A 99 -24.39 37.50 29.38
C SER A 99 -22.93 37.69 28.99
N ASN A 100 -22.20 36.62 28.62
CA ASN A 100 -20.78 36.66 28.37
C ASN A 100 -20.43 37.47 27.10
N PRO A 101 -19.50 38.45 27.17
CA PRO A 101 -19.15 39.30 26.05
C PRO A 101 -18.53 38.52 24.87
N ILE A 102 -17.78 37.46 25.14
CA ILE A 102 -17.12 36.62 24.12
C ILE A 102 -18.16 35.85 23.30
N LEU A 103 -19.19 35.29 23.97
CA LEU A 103 -20.29 34.65 23.27
C LEU A 103 -21.07 35.65 22.40
N ARG A 104 -21.27 36.88 22.91
CA ARG A 104 -21.95 37.94 22.14
C ARG A 104 -21.15 38.35 20.91
N GLU A 105 -19.84 38.49 21.03
CA GLU A 105 -18.95 38.77 19.90
C GLU A 105 -18.92 37.61 18.90
N PHE A 106 -18.97 36.37 19.39
CA PHE A 106 -18.97 35.20 18.53
C PHE A 106 -20.21 35.12 17.63
N ILE A 107 -21.39 35.47 18.15
CA ILE A 107 -22.67 35.37 17.41
C ILE A 107 -23.05 36.66 16.67
N LEU A 108 -22.26 37.74 16.81
CA LEU A 108 -22.48 39.01 16.12
C LEU A 108 -21.34 39.27 15.12
N PRO A 109 -21.59 40.03 14.05
CA PRO A 109 -20.52 40.47 13.17
C PRO A 109 -19.62 41.46 13.92
N SER A 110 -18.37 41.08 14.18
CA SER A 110 -17.34 41.99 14.67
C SER A 110 -16.80 42.86 13.52
N LYS A 111 -16.41 44.11 13.83
CA LYS A 111 -15.62 44.96 12.92
C LYS A 111 -14.38 44.18 12.45
N PRO A 112 -13.85 44.45 11.24
CA PRO A 112 -12.81 43.62 10.64
C PRO A 112 -11.62 43.50 11.58
N SER A 113 -11.42 42.29 12.09
CA SER A 113 -10.18 41.93 12.77
C SER A 113 -9.04 41.99 11.76
N PRO A 114 -7.81 42.35 12.19
CA PRO A 114 -6.62 42.22 11.34
C PRO A 114 -6.45 40.78 10.85
N PRO A 115 -5.59 40.53 9.84
CA PRO A 115 -5.33 39.19 9.33
C PRO A 115 -5.06 38.24 10.51
N ARG A 116 -5.90 37.21 10.64
CA ARG A 116 -5.82 36.26 11.75
C ARG A 116 -4.42 35.65 11.75
N LEU A 117 -3.68 35.91 12.83
CA LEU A 117 -2.36 35.32 13.08
C LEU A 117 -2.47 33.79 12.97
N GLN A 118 -1.58 33.18 12.16
CA GLN A 118 -1.33 31.73 11.97
C GLN A 118 -2.20 30.93 10.95
N ASP A 119 -2.70 31.52 9.86
CA ASP A 119 -3.37 30.78 8.76
C ASP A 119 -2.40 29.95 7.85
N ASN A 120 -1.23 29.54 8.35
CA ASN A 120 -0.28 28.66 7.63
C ASN A 120 -0.46 27.17 7.94
N LEU A 121 -1.20 26.82 9.01
CA LEU A 121 -1.46 25.43 9.40
C LEU A 121 -2.58 24.83 8.55
N LEU A 122 -2.36 23.62 8.04
CA LEU A 122 -3.40 22.86 7.33
C LEU A 122 -4.43 22.37 8.36
N HIS A 123 -5.69 22.80 8.25
CA HIS A 123 -6.74 22.26 9.10
C HIS A 123 -7.49 21.12 8.39
N LEU A 124 -8.03 20.19 9.18
CA LEU A 124 -8.85 19.05 8.69
C LEU A 124 -10.12 19.47 7.92
N GLU A 125 -10.44 20.76 7.88
CA GLU A 125 -11.60 21.34 7.19
C GLU A 125 -11.19 22.23 5.99
N ASP A 126 -9.91 22.22 5.62
CA ASP A 126 -9.39 22.90 4.43
C ASP A 126 -9.85 22.12 3.19
N ALA A 127 -10.64 22.77 2.34
CA ALA A 127 -10.99 22.24 1.04
C ALA A 127 -9.81 22.48 0.07
N VAL A 128 -9.10 21.41 -0.28
CA VAL A 128 -7.96 21.50 -1.21
C VAL A 128 -8.48 21.87 -2.61
N PRO A 129 -7.95 22.92 -3.28
CA PRO A 129 -8.38 23.27 -4.63
C PRO A 129 -8.10 22.10 -5.59
N SER A 130 -9.15 21.53 -6.17
CA SER A 130 -9.01 20.54 -7.23
C SER A 130 -8.68 21.25 -8.55
N THR A 131 -7.66 20.77 -9.26
CA THR A 131 -7.30 21.20 -10.63
C THR A 131 -8.18 20.54 -11.70
N LEU A 132 -9.12 19.67 -11.32
CA LEU A 132 -9.98 18.95 -12.26
C LEU A 132 -11.22 19.79 -12.63
N SER A 133 -11.48 19.91 -13.94
CA SER A 133 -12.70 20.53 -14.42
C SER A 133 -13.95 19.70 -14.07
N ARG A 134 -15.10 20.35 -13.85
CA ARG A 134 -16.42 19.71 -13.61
C ARG A 134 -16.76 18.61 -14.63
N LYS A 135 -16.31 18.76 -15.87
CA LYS A 135 -16.51 17.80 -16.97
C LYS A 135 -15.68 16.52 -16.79
N ALA A 136 -14.44 16.65 -16.32
CA ALA A 136 -13.58 15.50 -15.99
C ALA A 136 -14.11 14.74 -14.77
N ALA A 137 -14.64 15.45 -13.77
CA ALA A 137 -15.26 14.83 -12.60
C ALA A 137 -16.55 14.06 -12.95
N LEU A 138 -17.42 14.61 -13.81
CA LEU A 138 -18.64 13.92 -14.24
C LEU A 138 -18.38 12.67 -15.10
N ALA A 139 -17.23 12.61 -15.79
CA ALA A 139 -16.82 11.42 -16.52
C ALA A 139 -16.44 10.27 -15.58
N LEU A 140 -15.88 10.57 -14.40
CA LEU A 140 -15.60 9.58 -13.36
C LEU A 140 -16.89 9.03 -12.73
N VAL A 141 -17.94 9.84 -12.58
CA VAL A 141 -19.22 9.43 -11.96
C VAL A 141 -20.09 8.56 -12.87
N LYS A 142 -19.96 8.69 -14.20
CA LYS A 142 -20.67 7.80 -15.15
C LYS A 142 -20.08 6.38 -15.18
N GLY A 143 -18.87 6.18 -14.65
CA GLY A 143 -18.40 4.86 -14.24
C GLY A 143 -18.90 4.60 -12.83
N GLY A 144 -20.11 4.04 -12.70
CA GLY A 144 -20.80 3.89 -11.41
C GLY A 144 -19.91 3.34 -10.30
N VAL A 145 -20.27 3.66 -9.05
CA VAL A 145 -19.74 3.01 -7.85
C VAL A 145 -19.95 1.51 -8.02
N LYS A 146 -18.96 0.84 -8.59
CA LYS A 146 -18.84 -0.60 -8.53
C LYS A 146 -18.52 -0.89 -7.07
N ALA A 147 -19.24 -1.84 -6.47
CA ALA A 147 -18.73 -2.52 -5.28
C ALA A 147 -17.23 -2.72 -5.49
N GLN A 148 -16.39 -2.21 -4.57
CA GLN A 148 -14.95 -2.39 -4.68
C GLN A 148 -14.75 -3.89 -4.87
N ALA A 149 -14.21 -4.29 -6.03
CA ALA A 149 -13.96 -5.69 -6.31
C ALA A 149 -13.14 -6.23 -5.13
N THR A 150 -13.56 -7.36 -4.56
CA THR A 150 -12.84 -7.98 -3.44
C THR A 150 -11.37 -8.04 -3.83
N PRO A 151 -10.45 -7.46 -3.04
CA PRO A 151 -9.04 -7.43 -3.41
C PRO A 151 -8.52 -8.84 -3.72
N ILE A 152 -7.49 -8.99 -4.53
CA ILE A 152 -6.89 -10.27 -4.89
C ILE A 152 -5.82 -10.63 -3.86
N ALA A 153 -5.81 -11.88 -3.40
CA ALA A 153 -4.73 -12.47 -2.64
C ALA A 153 -4.11 -13.59 -3.51
N ALA A 154 -2.98 -13.29 -4.13
CA ALA A 154 -2.28 -14.19 -5.05
C ALA A 154 -0.95 -14.70 -4.45
N ALA A 155 -0.37 -15.73 -5.06
CA ALA A 155 0.97 -16.20 -4.70
C ALA A 155 1.68 -16.80 -5.91
N TYR A 156 3.00 -16.69 -5.96
CA TYR A 156 3.81 -17.54 -6.83
C TYR A 156 3.98 -18.93 -6.21
N TYR A 157 3.75 -19.95 -7.03
CA TYR A 157 4.01 -21.36 -6.75
C TYR A 157 5.10 -21.82 -7.71
N PRO A 158 6.38 -21.74 -7.28
CA PRO A 158 7.46 -22.36 -8.02
C PRO A 158 7.31 -23.88 -8.16
N ASP A 159 7.84 -24.46 -9.22
CA ASP A 159 7.77 -25.90 -9.47
C ASP A 159 8.54 -26.70 -8.42
N TRP A 160 9.68 -26.17 -7.94
CA TRP A 160 10.46 -26.77 -6.86
C TRP A 160 9.69 -26.81 -5.53
N SER A 161 8.70 -25.94 -5.34
CA SER A 161 7.84 -25.93 -4.15
C SER A 161 7.03 -27.23 -4.04
N ALA A 162 6.82 -27.97 -5.13
CA ALA A 162 6.08 -29.23 -5.12
C ALA A 162 6.71 -30.34 -4.26
N GLY A 163 8.00 -30.25 -3.96
CA GLY A 163 8.67 -31.19 -3.06
C GLY A 163 8.18 -31.07 -1.61
N SER A 164 7.97 -29.84 -1.13
CA SER A 164 7.52 -29.56 0.24
C SER A 164 6.02 -29.30 0.33
N PHE A 165 5.43 -28.76 -0.72
CA PHE A 165 4.03 -28.35 -0.82
C PHE A 165 3.41 -28.93 -2.10
N PRO A 166 3.19 -30.26 -2.18
CA PRO A 166 2.64 -30.88 -3.37
C PRO A 166 1.24 -30.30 -3.70
N PRO A 167 0.88 -30.17 -4.99
CA PRO A 167 -0.35 -29.48 -5.37
C PRO A 167 -1.63 -30.03 -4.74
N GLU A 168 -1.68 -31.33 -4.45
CA GLU A 168 -2.83 -32.02 -3.86
C GLU A 168 -3.07 -31.63 -2.40
N ASN A 169 -2.05 -31.11 -1.71
CA ASN A 169 -2.10 -30.77 -0.29
C ASN A 169 -2.28 -29.27 -0.03
N LEU A 170 -2.34 -28.45 -1.09
CA LEU A 170 -2.53 -27.01 -0.94
C LEU A 170 -3.95 -26.68 -0.47
N ASP A 171 -4.07 -25.76 0.49
CA ASP A 171 -5.35 -25.13 0.81
C ASP A 171 -5.65 -24.01 -0.20
N TYR A 172 -6.33 -24.38 -1.29
CA TYR A 172 -6.72 -23.46 -2.34
C TYR A 172 -7.63 -22.31 -1.87
N SER A 173 -8.28 -22.43 -0.70
CA SER A 173 -9.09 -21.31 -0.17
C SER A 173 -8.26 -20.08 0.18
N LYS A 174 -6.93 -20.25 0.30
CA LYS A 174 -5.99 -19.17 0.59
C LYS A 174 -5.63 -18.32 -0.63
N PHE A 175 -5.92 -18.76 -1.85
CA PHE A 175 -5.43 -18.10 -3.05
C PHE A 175 -6.55 -17.83 -4.05
N ASP A 176 -6.67 -16.57 -4.50
CA ASP A 176 -7.51 -16.24 -5.66
C ASP A 176 -6.77 -16.57 -6.97
N ILE A 177 -5.45 -16.37 -7.00
CA ILE A 177 -4.57 -16.65 -8.14
C ILE A 177 -3.30 -17.34 -7.64
N LEU A 178 -2.89 -18.42 -8.29
CA LEU A 178 -1.56 -18.99 -8.20
C LEU A 178 -0.83 -18.81 -9.52
N PHE A 179 0.32 -18.13 -9.46
CA PHE A 179 1.25 -18.00 -10.58
C PHE A 179 2.21 -19.20 -10.55
N PHE A 180 2.02 -20.15 -11.46
CA PHE A 180 2.94 -21.28 -11.59
C PHE A 180 4.26 -20.80 -12.20
N ALA A 181 5.34 -20.95 -11.46
CA ALA A 181 6.69 -20.51 -11.80
C ALA A 181 7.61 -21.73 -12.03
N PHE A 182 8.34 -21.87 -13.12
CA PHE A 182 8.29 -21.08 -14.35
C PHE A 182 8.31 -21.98 -15.57
N ALA A 183 7.84 -21.44 -16.69
CA ALA A 183 8.40 -21.77 -18.00
C ALA A 183 9.36 -20.66 -18.42
N THR A 184 10.32 -20.93 -19.30
CA THR A 184 11.27 -19.91 -19.77
C THR A 184 11.24 -19.77 -21.30
N PRO A 185 11.40 -18.56 -21.87
CA PRO A 185 11.57 -18.42 -23.31
C PRO A 185 12.88 -19.07 -23.77
N ASN A 186 12.93 -19.51 -25.03
CA ASN A 186 14.14 -20.11 -25.61
C ASN A 186 14.55 -19.43 -26.92
N SER A 187 15.70 -19.83 -27.47
CA SER A 187 16.31 -19.25 -28.67
C SER A 187 15.44 -19.33 -29.94
N SER A 188 14.44 -20.22 -29.95
CA SER A 188 13.48 -20.36 -31.05
C SER A 188 12.19 -19.58 -30.80
N SER A 189 12.18 -18.69 -29.80
CA SER A 189 11.00 -17.93 -29.36
C SER A 189 9.84 -18.84 -28.93
N GLY A 190 10.16 -20.04 -28.42
CA GLY A 190 9.22 -20.98 -27.79
C GLY A 190 9.37 -21.00 -26.27
N LEU A 191 8.85 -22.06 -25.63
CA LEU A 191 8.97 -22.29 -24.19
C LEU A 191 9.85 -23.51 -23.89
N THR A 192 10.70 -23.37 -22.88
CA THR A 192 11.44 -24.44 -22.21
C THR A 192 10.87 -24.63 -20.80
N TRP A 193 10.92 -25.87 -20.32
CA TRP A 193 10.40 -26.28 -19.03
C TRP A 193 11.46 -27.08 -18.29
N ASP A 194 11.53 -26.91 -16.98
CA ASP A 194 12.36 -27.78 -16.17
C ASP A 194 11.78 -29.20 -16.09
N SER A 195 12.62 -30.14 -15.69
CA SER A 195 12.24 -31.55 -15.64
C SER A 195 11.09 -31.76 -14.66
N GLY A 196 9.97 -32.25 -15.16
CA GLY A 196 8.78 -32.53 -14.35
C GLY A 196 7.81 -31.36 -14.16
N SER A 197 8.19 -30.12 -14.50
CA SER A 197 7.36 -28.92 -14.26
C SER A 197 6.01 -28.98 -14.97
N GLN A 198 5.96 -29.55 -16.18
CA GLN A 198 4.70 -29.76 -16.91
C GLN A 198 3.75 -30.70 -16.18
N SER A 199 4.27 -31.77 -15.57
CA SER A 199 3.49 -32.72 -14.77
C SER A 199 2.98 -32.05 -13.48
N ILE A 200 3.83 -31.26 -12.83
CA ILE A 200 3.46 -30.49 -11.64
C ILE A 200 2.37 -29.47 -11.97
N LEU A 201 2.48 -28.75 -13.11
CA LEU A 201 1.45 -27.81 -13.57
C LEU A 201 0.11 -28.51 -13.80
N GLN A 202 0.11 -29.67 -14.46
CA GLN A 202 -1.12 -30.46 -14.67
C GLN A 202 -1.77 -30.87 -13.35
N ARG A 203 -0.97 -31.30 -12.38
CA ARG A 203 -1.42 -31.64 -11.01
C ARG A 203 -1.98 -30.42 -10.29
N LEU A 204 -1.33 -29.26 -10.41
CA LEU A 204 -1.79 -28.00 -9.84
C LEU A 204 -3.12 -27.54 -10.41
N VAL A 205 -3.27 -27.54 -11.74
CA VAL A 205 -4.54 -27.20 -12.39
C VAL A 205 -5.64 -28.17 -11.93
N THR A 206 -5.38 -29.48 -11.97
CA THR A 206 -6.35 -30.51 -11.57
C THR A 206 -6.80 -30.33 -10.12
N SER A 207 -5.84 -30.17 -9.20
CA SER A 207 -6.09 -29.98 -7.77
C SER A 207 -6.85 -28.69 -7.49
N ALA A 208 -6.49 -27.59 -8.15
CA ALA A 208 -7.20 -26.32 -8.04
C ALA A 208 -8.66 -26.42 -8.49
N ARG A 209 -8.95 -27.12 -9.60
CA ARG A 209 -10.33 -27.35 -10.06
C ARG A 209 -11.10 -28.24 -9.10
N ASN A 210 -10.51 -29.35 -8.66
CA ASN A 210 -11.15 -30.30 -7.75
C ASN A 210 -11.44 -29.69 -6.36
N SER A 211 -10.68 -28.68 -5.94
CA SER A 211 -10.92 -27.98 -4.67
C SER A 211 -12.26 -27.25 -4.61
N GLY A 212 -12.84 -26.89 -5.76
CA GLY A 212 -14.08 -26.09 -5.85
C GLY A 212 -13.95 -24.65 -5.31
N LYS A 213 -12.75 -24.17 -5.00
CA LYS A 213 -12.52 -22.83 -4.42
C LYS A 213 -12.44 -21.71 -5.44
N GLY A 214 -12.33 -22.05 -6.73
CA GLY A 214 -12.28 -21.09 -7.82
C GLY A 214 -10.92 -20.43 -8.04
N THR A 215 -9.86 -20.91 -7.38
CA THR A 215 -8.47 -20.45 -7.56
C THR A 215 -8.05 -20.53 -9.03
N LYS A 216 -7.51 -19.42 -9.52
CA LYS A 216 -7.04 -19.27 -10.89
C LYS A 216 -5.58 -19.71 -11.00
N ILE A 217 -5.25 -20.47 -12.02
CA ILE A 217 -3.88 -20.90 -12.29
C ILE A 217 -3.38 -20.16 -13.53
N VAL A 218 -2.34 -19.36 -13.35
CA VAL A 218 -1.71 -18.54 -14.39
C VAL A 218 -0.27 -19.02 -14.55
N LEU A 219 0.18 -19.29 -15.78
CA LEU A 219 1.58 -19.64 -16.01
C LEU A 219 2.42 -18.37 -16.02
N SER A 220 3.38 -18.28 -15.11
CA SER A 220 4.43 -17.28 -15.16
C SER A 220 5.58 -17.76 -16.03
N VAL A 221 5.96 -16.92 -16.99
CA VAL A 221 7.02 -17.18 -17.94
C VAL A 221 8.16 -16.23 -17.65
N GLY A 222 9.37 -16.74 -17.45
CA GLY A 222 10.57 -15.94 -17.20
C GLY A 222 11.12 -16.08 -15.77
N GLY A 223 11.04 -14.99 -15.01
CA GLY A 223 11.70 -14.78 -13.73
C GLY A 223 13.16 -14.31 -13.90
N TRP A 224 13.79 -13.95 -12.78
CA TRP A 224 15.16 -13.42 -12.74
C TRP A 224 16.17 -14.23 -13.55
N GLY A 225 16.22 -15.55 -13.33
CA GLY A 225 17.11 -16.47 -14.05
C GLY A 225 16.59 -16.93 -15.42
N GLY A 226 15.32 -16.70 -15.74
CA GLY A 226 14.66 -17.21 -16.95
C GLY A 226 14.45 -16.16 -18.05
N SER A 227 14.91 -14.92 -17.85
CA SER A 227 14.58 -13.78 -18.71
C SER A 227 15.46 -13.62 -19.97
N TYR A 228 16.49 -14.45 -20.15
CA TYR A 228 17.54 -14.27 -21.16
C TYR A 228 17.01 -14.12 -22.61
N TRP A 229 15.99 -14.89 -23.00
CA TRP A 229 15.52 -14.95 -24.39
C TRP A 229 14.36 -14.00 -24.71
N PHE A 230 13.87 -13.18 -23.76
CA PHE A 230 12.72 -12.32 -24.02
C PHE A 230 12.95 -11.28 -25.11
N SER A 231 14.05 -10.53 -25.05
CA SER A 231 14.34 -9.48 -26.05
C SER A 231 14.37 -10.05 -27.47
N GLN A 232 14.99 -11.23 -27.64
CA GLN A 232 14.98 -11.99 -28.90
C GLN A 232 13.56 -12.42 -29.29
N ALA A 233 12.79 -12.99 -28.36
CA ALA A 233 11.45 -13.52 -28.62
C ALA A 233 10.47 -12.43 -29.06
N VAL A 234 10.70 -11.17 -28.67
CA VAL A 234 9.83 -10.05 -29.06
C VAL A 234 10.39 -9.14 -30.16
N SER A 235 11.65 -9.33 -30.57
CA SER A 235 12.39 -8.41 -31.46
C SER A 235 11.78 -8.20 -32.86
N SER A 236 11.14 -9.22 -33.44
CA SER A 236 10.55 -9.16 -34.80
C SER A 236 9.09 -9.61 -34.80
N SER A 237 8.33 -9.26 -35.84
CA SER A 237 6.95 -9.71 -36.01
C SER A 237 6.83 -11.24 -36.08
N ALA A 238 7.78 -11.91 -36.74
CA ALA A 238 7.85 -13.37 -36.82
C ALA A 238 8.09 -13.99 -35.43
N ASN A 239 9.10 -13.52 -34.70
CA ASN A 239 9.43 -14.04 -33.37
C ASN A 239 8.25 -13.82 -32.39
N ARG A 240 7.65 -12.62 -32.39
CA ARG A 240 6.47 -12.32 -31.57
C ARG A 240 5.30 -13.24 -31.90
N SER A 241 5.10 -13.58 -33.17
CA SER A 241 4.03 -14.49 -33.58
C SER A 241 4.29 -15.90 -33.07
N THR A 242 5.52 -16.42 -33.22
CA THR A 242 5.94 -17.72 -32.66
C THR A 242 5.75 -17.76 -31.16
N PHE A 243 6.19 -16.72 -30.44
CA PHE A 243 6.09 -16.67 -28.99
C PHE A 243 4.65 -16.52 -28.51
N THR A 244 3.84 -15.68 -29.17
CA THR A 244 2.39 -15.59 -28.89
C THR A 244 1.70 -16.94 -29.07
N ASN A 245 2.04 -17.69 -30.12
CA ASN A 245 1.50 -19.02 -30.37
C ASN A 245 1.93 -20.02 -29.30
N ALA A 246 3.20 -20.00 -28.86
CA ALA A 246 3.69 -20.87 -27.80
C ALA A 246 2.96 -20.60 -26.46
N LEU A 247 2.81 -19.33 -26.07
CA LEU A 247 2.11 -18.92 -24.86
C LEU A 247 0.62 -19.29 -24.91
N SER A 248 -0.07 -19.00 -26.01
CA SER A 248 -1.49 -19.34 -26.16
C SER A 248 -1.74 -20.84 -26.25
N SER A 249 -0.83 -21.60 -26.86
CA SER A 249 -0.87 -23.07 -26.87
C SER A 249 -0.67 -23.66 -25.48
N ALA A 250 0.20 -23.07 -24.65
CA ALA A 250 0.34 -23.49 -23.25
C ALA A 250 -0.97 -23.25 -22.47
N VAL A 251 -1.62 -22.10 -22.66
CA VAL A 251 -2.92 -21.80 -22.02
C VAL A 251 -3.98 -22.83 -22.39
N SER A 252 -4.09 -23.21 -23.67
CA SER A 252 -5.07 -24.21 -24.11
C SER A 252 -4.71 -25.61 -23.63
N THR A 253 -3.45 -26.03 -23.79
CA THR A 253 -2.97 -27.38 -23.45
C THR A 253 -3.16 -27.70 -21.98
N TYR A 254 -2.85 -26.74 -21.09
CA TYR A 254 -2.93 -26.93 -19.65
C TYR A 254 -4.21 -26.35 -19.02
N SER A 255 -5.16 -25.87 -19.83
CA SER A 255 -6.42 -25.28 -19.34
C SER A 255 -6.22 -24.15 -18.32
N LEU A 256 -5.25 -23.29 -18.59
CA LEU A 256 -4.84 -22.19 -17.70
C LEU A 256 -5.83 -21.04 -17.74
N ASP A 257 -5.87 -20.26 -16.66
CA ASP A 257 -6.67 -19.04 -16.56
C ASP A 257 -5.95 -17.82 -17.18
N GLY A 258 -4.65 -17.92 -17.50
CA GLY A 258 -3.91 -16.83 -18.11
C GLY A 258 -2.41 -17.07 -18.26
N ILE A 259 -1.71 -16.00 -18.64
CA ILE A 259 -0.25 -15.89 -18.70
C ILE A 259 0.21 -14.68 -17.88
N ASP A 260 1.30 -14.87 -17.15
CA ASP A 260 2.08 -13.82 -16.51
C ASP A 260 3.44 -13.70 -17.22
N ILE A 261 3.80 -12.49 -17.65
CA ILE A 261 5.07 -12.20 -18.31
C ILE A 261 6.05 -11.64 -17.27
N ASP A 262 6.92 -12.49 -16.77
CA ASP A 262 7.93 -12.15 -15.78
C ASP A 262 9.27 -11.88 -16.47
N TRP A 263 9.34 -10.78 -17.22
CA TRP A 263 10.56 -10.36 -17.90
C TRP A 263 11.30 -9.33 -17.04
N GLU A 264 12.50 -9.72 -16.60
CA GLU A 264 13.37 -8.93 -15.73
C GLU A 264 14.67 -8.46 -16.42
N TYR A 265 14.72 -7.29 -17.07
CA TYR A 265 13.61 -6.37 -17.38
C TYR A 265 13.72 -5.82 -18.81
N PRO A 266 12.62 -5.42 -19.46
CA PRO A 266 12.67 -4.71 -20.74
C PRO A 266 13.64 -3.53 -20.72
N ASN A 267 14.55 -3.49 -21.70
CA ASN A 267 15.59 -2.45 -21.84
C ASN A 267 16.48 -2.28 -20.58
N SER A 268 16.69 -3.35 -19.82
CA SER A 268 17.62 -3.40 -18.70
C SER A 268 18.30 -4.76 -18.67
N SER A 269 19.53 -4.82 -18.18
CA SER A 269 20.28 -6.07 -18.13
C SER A 269 19.71 -7.08 -17.14
N GLY A 270 19.03 -6.66 -16.07
CA GLY A 270 18.61 -7.59 -14.99
C GLY A 270 19.76 -8.51 -14.57
N ALA A 271 19.56 -9.83 -14.66
CA ALA A 271 20.55 -10.87 -14.39
C ALA A 271 21.70 -11.02 -15.42
N GLY A 272 21.94 -10.02 -16.27
CA GLY A 272 22.92 -10.09 -17.38
C GLY A 272 22.31 -10.47 -18.73
N ASN A 273 21.00 -10.23 -18.89
CA ASN A 273 20.20 -10.55 -20.05
C ASN A 273 20.49 -9.61 -21.26
N PRO A 274 20.42 -10.15 -22.49
CA PRO A 274 20.29 -9.33 -23.69
C PRO A 274 19.06 -8.42 -23.60
N HIS A 275 19.25 -7.15 -23.97
CA HIS A 275 18.21 -6.13 -23.93
C HIS A 275 18.36 -5.14 -25.10
N SER A 276 17.30 -4.41 -25.38
CA SER A 276 17.21 -3.44 -26.47
C SER A 276 16.36 -2.24 -26.07
N SER A 277 16.71 -1.07 -26.61
CA SER A 277 15.88 0.15 -26.49
C SER A 277 14.48 -0.01 -27.09
N SER A 278 14.25 -1.05 -27.90
CA SER A 278 12.94 -1.37 -28.48
C SER A 278 12.09 -2.33 -27.61
N ASP A 279 12.64 -2.86 -26.52
CA ASP A 279 12.01 -3.92 -25.72
C ASP A 279 10.63 -3.53 -25.19
N ALA A 280 10.47 -2.34 -24.63
CA ALA A 280 9.18 -1.90 -24.12
C ALA A 280 8.11 -1.85 -25.23
N ALA A 281 8.43 -1.26 -26.39
CA ALA A 281 7.51 -1.19 -27.52
C ALA A 281 7.16 -2.58 -28.09
N ASN A 282 8.15 -3.48 -28.11
CA ASN A 282 7.97 -4.87 -28.52
C ASN A 282 7.13 -5.67 -27.51
N LEU A 283 7.28 -5.42 -26.21
CA LEU A 283 6.44 -5.98 -25.16
C LEU A 283 4.98 -5.53 -25.32
N LEU A 284 4.73 -4.24 -25.61
CA LEU A 284 3.37 -3.75 -25.88
C LEU A 284 2.73 -4.52 -27.05
N SER A 285 3.50 -4.70 -28.13
CA SER A 285 3.05 -5.46 -29.31
C SER A 285 2.77 -6.92 -28.96
N LEU A 286 3.59 -7.55 -28.13
CA LEU A 286 3.37 -8.91 -27.64
C LEU A 286 2.06 -9.01 -26.84
N VAL A 287 1.83 -8.14 -25.85
CA VAL A 287 0.62 -8.21 -25.01
C VAL A 287 -0.66 -7.90 -25.77
N GLN A 288 -0.60 -7.06 -26.81
CA GLN A 288 -1.71 -6.83 -27.75
C GLN A 288 -2.04 -8.09 -28.57
N SER A 289 -1.02 -8.78 -29.08
CA SER A 289 -1.18 -10.06 -29.79
C SER A 289 -1.73 -11.14 -28.87
N LEU A 290 -1.21 -11.25 -27.64
CA LEU A 290 -1.73 -12.18 -26.63
C LEU A 290 -3.19 -11.89 -26.28
N ARG A 291 -3.56 -10.61 -26.08
CA ARG A 291 -4.96 -10.27 -25.79
C ARG A 291 -5.88 -10.65 -26.94
N SER A 292 -5.43 -10.49 -28.18
CA SER A 292 -6.18 -10.90 -29.37
C SER A 292 -6.33 -12.43 -29.44
N ALA A 293 -5.27 -13.19 -29.12
CA ALA A 293 -5.26 -14.64 -29.17
C ALA A 293 -6.03 -15.31 -28.01
N LEU A 294 -5.94 -14.74 -26.81
CA LEU A 294 -6.52 -15.32 -25.58
C LEU A 294 -7.94 -14.81 -25.28
N GLY A 295 -8.36 -13.72 -25.91
CA GLY A 295 -9.64 -13.07 -25.65
C GLY A 295 -9.67 -12.30 -24.32
N THR A 296 -10.86 -11.82 -23.94
CA THR A 296 -11.04 -10.93 -22.78
C THR A 296 -11.16 -11.65 -21.44
N SER A 297 -11.41 -12.97 -21.44
CA SER A 297 -11.64 -13.76 -20.22
C SER A 297 -10.36 -14.24 -19.54
N LYS A 298 -9.25 -14.31 -20.26
CA LYS A 298 -7.95 -14.76 -19.73
C LYS A 298 -7.20 -13.63 -19.03
N ILE A 299 -6.50 -13.99 -17.96
CA ILE A 299 -5.60 -13.09 -17.24
C ILE A 299 -4.34 -12.90 -18.10
N ILE A 300 -3.96 -11.64 -18.30
CA ILE A 300 -2.63 -11.27 -18.82
C ILE A 300 -2.02 -10.35 -17.78
N SER A 301 -0.94 -10.79 -17.14
CA SER A 301 -0.20 -10.01 -16.18
C SER A 301 1.27 -9.91 -16.55
N ALA A 302 2.01 -9.05 -15.85
CA ALA A 302 3.46 -9.04 -15.89
C ALA A 302 4.01 -8.70 -14.51
N ALA A 303 5.11 -9.35 -14.14
CA ALA A 303 5.94 -8.91 -13.03
C ALA A 303 6.77 -7.70 -13.45
N VAL A 304 6.84 -6.69 -12.58
CA VAL A 304 7.46 -5.41 -12.89
C VAL A 304 8.22 -4.86 -11.70
N PRO A 305 9.22 -3.98 -11.91
CA PRO A 305 9.89 -3.32 -10.81
C PRO A 305 9.01 -2.17 -10.25
N HIS A 306 9.52 -1.50 -9.23
CA HIS A 306 8.90 -0.31 -8.62
C HIS A 306 8.60 0.81 -9.63
N LEU A 307 9.32 0.84 -10.74
CA LEU A 307 9.22 1.84 -11.81
C LEU A 307 8.52 1.26 -13.06
N PRO A 308 7.80 2.09 -13.83
CA PRO A 308 7.42 1.76 -15.20
C PRO A 308 8.61 1.28 -16.04
N TRP A 309 8.36 0.38 -17.00
CA TRP A 309 9.38 -0.13 -17.91
C TRP A 309 10.21 0.98 -18.55
N LEU A 310 11.49 0.70 -18.82
CA LEU A 310 12.38 1.67 -19.44
C LEU A 310 12.05 1.81 -20.94
N GLY A 311 11.79 3.05 -21.37
CA GLY A 311 11.59 3.39 -22.77
C GLY A 311 12.92 3.42 -23.55
N SER A 312 12.85 3.74 -24.84
CA SER A 312 14.02 3.74 -25.73
C SER A 312 15.14 4.71 -25.34
N ASN A 313 14.83 5.71 -24.51
CA ASN A 313 15.77 6.68 -23.96
C ASN A 313 16.41 6.23 -22.63
N GLY A 314 16.13 5.01 -22.16
CA GLY A 314 16.62 4.48 -20.88
C GLY A 314 15.92 5.03 -19.64
N ASN A 315 14.90 5.89 -19.79
CA ASN A 315 14.11 6.42 -18.69
C ASN A 315 12.79 5.64 -18.54
N PRO A 316 12.21 5.59 -17.33
CA PRO A 316 10.87 5.01 -17.12
C PRO A 316 9.83 5.65 -18.04
N LEU A 317 8.95 4.83 -18.62
CA LEU A 317 7.84 5.29 -19.44
C LEU A 317 6.90 6.17 -18.62
N THR A 318 6.56 7.34 -19.14
CA THR A 318 5.60 8.28 -18.54
C THR A 318 4.15 8.00 -18.97
N ASN A 319 3.95 7.12 -19.95
CA ASN A 319 2.63 6.70 -20.40
C ASN A 319 2.61 5.21 -20.73
N VAL A 320 1.93 4.43 -19.90
CA VAL A 320 1.72 2.99 -20.01
C VAL A 320 0.23 2.65 -20.19
N SER A 321 -0.62 3.64 -20.45
CA SER A 321 -2.07 3.45 -20.63
C SER A 321 -2.45 2.47 -21.76
N ALA A 322 -1.58 2.32 -22.76
CA ALA A 322 -1.78 1.33 -23.83
C ALA A 322 -1.64 -0.12 -23.32
N TYR A 323 -0.76 -0.37 -22.35
CA TYR A 323 -0.63 -1.68 -21.70
C TYR A 323 -1.84 -1.95 -20.80
N ALA A 324 -2.27 -0.97 -20.01
CA ALA A 324 -3.42 -1.07 -19.10
C ALA A 324 -4.73 -1.47 -19.81
N LYS A 325 -4.89 -1.09 -21.09
CA LYS A 325 -6.05 -1.48 -21.92
C LYS A 325 -6.09 -2.96 -22.28
N VAL A 326 -4.95 -3.65 -22.31
CA VAL A 326 -4.83 -5.03 -22.80
C VAL A 326 -4.36 -6.01 -21.73
N MET A 327 -3.80 -5.52 -20.62
CA MET A 327 -3.41 -6.31 -19.48
C MET A 327 -4.51 -6.31 -18.41
N THR A 328 -4.59 -7.41 -17.67
CA THR A 328 -5.50 -7.56 -16.54
C THR A 328 -4.88 -6.98 -15.28
N TYR A 329 -3.63 -7.37 -14.98
CA TYR A 329 -2.89 -6.93 -13.81
C TYR A 329 -1.43 -6.59 -14.15
N VAL A 330 -0.78 -5.87 -13.25
CA VAL A 330 0.67 -5.74 -13.17
C VAL A 330 1.08 -6.07 -11.73
N ASN A 331 2.06 -6.95 -11.59
CA ASN A 331 2.55 -7.49 -10.34
C ASN A 331 3.81 -6.70 -9.94
N ILE A 332 3.67 -5.68 -9.10
CA ILE A 332 4.79 -4.85 -8.64
C ILE A 332 5.64 -5.64 -7.65
N MET A 333 6.87 -5.97 -8.02
CA MET A 333 7.84 -6.66 -7.18
C MET A 333 8.42 -5.71 -6.12
N ASN A 334 7.65 -5.46 -5.07
CA ASN A 334 8.04 -4.59 -3.95
C ASN A 334 8.92 -5.34 -2.95
N TYR A 335 10.02 -5.89 -3.44
CA TYR A 335 11.03 -6.62 -2.69
C TYR A 335 12.36 -6.53 -3.44
N ASP A 336 13.43 -7.07 -2.83
CA ASP A 336 14.81 -6.97 -3.32
C ASP A 336 15.29 -5.52 -3.50
N VAL A 337 14.69 -4.58 -2.75
CA VAL A 337 15.18 -3.19 -2.65
C VAL A 337 16.54 -3.17 -1.97
N TRP A 338 16.75 -4.07 -1.00
CA TRP A 338 18.02 -4.19 -0.29
C TRP A 338 18.35 -5.65 -0.02
N GLY A 339 19.42 -6.13 -0.68
CA GLY A 339 19.97 -7.46 -0.47
C GLY A 339 20.91 -7.56 0.73
N ALA A 340 21.50 -8.72 0.96
CA ALA A 340 22.51 -8.89 2.00
C ALA A 340 23.74 -8.00 1.75
N SER A 341 24.19 -7.27 2.77
CA SER A 341 25.38 -6.41 2.68
C SER A 341 26.00 -6.12 4.06
N SER A 342 27.18 -5.52 4.10
CA SER A 342 27.78 -5.07 5.38
C SER A 342 26.99 -3.91 6.03
N THR A 343 26.20 -3.19 5.23
CA THR A 343 25.30 -2.10 5.60
C THR A 343 23.85 -2.46 5.26
N PRO A 344 23.25 -3.44 5.97
CA PRO A 344 21.93 -3.97 5.65
C PRO A 344 20.86 -2.89 5.71
N GLY A 345 19.85 -2.95 4.85
CA GLY A 345 18.71 -2.04 4.77
C GLY A 345 17.40 -2.79 4.52
N PRO A 346 16.27 -2.08 4.36
CA PRO A 346 14.96 -2.71 4.25
C PRO A 346 14.77 -3.42 2.90
N ASN A 347 14.44 -4.72 2.93
CA ASN A 347 14.24 -5.55 1.73
C ASN A 347 13.02 -5.09 0.90
N ALA A 348 11.91 -4.79 1.59
CA ALA A 348 10.62 -4.50 0.97
C ALA A 348 9.92 -3.33 1.68
N PRO A 349 10.48 -2.11 1.67
CA PRO A 349 9.91 -0.99 2.41
C PRO A 349 8.46 -0.67 1.98
N LEU A 350 7.59 -0.33 2.95
CA LEU A 350 6.26 0.23 2.67
C LEU A 350 6.40 1.64 2.04
N GLY A 351 7.29 2.45 2.59
CA GLY A 351 7.44 3.85 2.22
C GLY A 351 8.78 4.44 2.61
N ASN A 352 8.98 5.71 2.24
CA ASN A 352 10.04 6.56 2.77
C ASN A 352 9.44 7.49 3.84
N LEU A 353 8.93 6.92 4.92
CA LEU A 353 8.01 7.60 5.86
C LEU A 353 8.69 8.75 6.62
N CYS A 354 10.00 8.66 6.82
CA CYS A 354 10.81 9.72 7.43
C CYS A 354 11.47 10.66 6.41
N GLY A 355 11.39 10.37 5.10
CA GLY A 355 12.05 11.17 4.07
C GLY A 355 13.57 10.96 3.95
N THR A 356 14.13 9.91 4.58
CA THR A 356 15.58 9.71 4.72
C THR A 356 16.16 8.55 3.89
N SER A 357 15.31 7.80 3.19
CA SER A 357 15.75 6.67 2.36
C SER A 357 16.75 7.12 1.28
N THR A 358 17.83 6.36 1.15
CA THR A 358 18.77 6.48 0.02
C THR A 358 18.20 5.89 -1.27
N GLN A 359 17.08 5.17 -1.20
CA GLN A 359 16.34 4.61 -2.32
C GLN A 359 14.86 5.04 -2.26
N PRO A 360 14.57 6.35 -2.32
CA PRO A 360 13.24 6.90 -2.02
C PRO A 360 12.15 6.50 -3.04
N THR A 361 12.54 5.99 -4.20
CA THR A 361 11.65 5.55 -5.28
C THR A 361 11.37 4.05 -5.28
N ALA A 362 12.05 3.27 -4.44
CA ALA A 362 11.94 1.82 -4.34
C ALA A 362 11.22 1.42 -3.05
N ASN A 363 9.90 1.59 -3.03
CA ASN A 363 8.99 1.21 -1.95
C ASN A 363 7.54 1.19 -2.45
N ALA A 364 6.61 0.65 -1.66
CA ALA A 364 5.24 0.41 -2.11
C ALA A 364 4.49 1.71 -2.44
N GLN A 365 4.65 2.75 -1.60
CA GLN A 365 4.07 4.08 -1.82
C GLN A 365 4.56 4.72 -3.13
N ALA A 366 5.87 4.73 -3.33
CA ALA A 366 6.48 5.28 -4.54
C ALA A 366 6.07 4.46 -5.78
N ALA A 367 6.08 3.13 -5.70
CA ALA A 367 5.72 2.28 -6.83
C ALA A 367 4.27 2.51 -7.28
N LEU A 368 3.32 2.56 -6.34
CA LEU A 368 1.93 2.90 -6.65
C LEU A 368 1.84 4.27 -7.34
N ALA A 369 2.49 5.29 -6.80
CA ALA A 369 2.46 6.65 -7.36
C ALA A 369 3.06 6.70 -8.77
N GLN A 370 4.16 6.00 -9.00
CA GLN A 370 4.88 5.97 -10.28
C GLN A 370 4.05 5.27 -11.37
N TRP A 371 3.50 4.10 -11.08
CA TRP A 371 2.67 3.35 -12.03
C TRP A 371 1.32 4.02 -12.33
N THR A 372 0.68 4.59 -11.32
CA THR A 372 -0.59 5.33 -11.50
C THR A 372 -0.40 6.64 -12.25
N SER A 373 0.66 7.39 -11.96
CA SER A 373 1.01 8.60 -12.71
C SER A 373 1.31 8.31 -14.19
N ALA A 374 1.88 7.14 -14.48
CA ALA A 374 2.13 6.69 -15.85
C ALA A 374 0.86 6.15 -16.55
N GLY A 375 -0.26 6.02 -15.85
CA GLY A 375 -1.56 5.69 -16.44
C GLY A 375 -2.03 4.24 -16.29
N PHE A 376 -1.41 3.44 -15.42
CA PHE A 376 -2.02 2.18 -14.95
C PHE A 376 -3.01 2.46 -13.81
N PRO A 377 -4.28 2.03 -13.89
CA PRO A 377 -5.23 2.15 -12.78
C PRO A 377 -4.74 1.37 -11.55
N ALA A 378 -4.89 1.94 -10.35
CA ALA A 378 -4.58 1.23 -9.09
C ALA A 378 -5.30 -0.14 -9.01
N SER A 379 -6.54 -0.21 -9.48
CA SER A 379 -7.34 -1.44 -9.53
C SER A 379 -6.81 -2.53 -10.48
N GLN A 380 -5.69 -2.31 -11.15
CA GLN A 380 -4.95 -3.29 -11.94
C GLN A 380 -3.53 -3.56 -11.39
N LEU A 381 -3.16 -3.00 -10.24
CA LEU A 381 -1.85 -3.19 -9.63
C LEU A 381 -1.95 -4.16 -8.45
N LEU A 382 -1.16 -5.23 -8.47
CA LEU A 382 -0.96 -6.14 -7.34
C LEU A 382 0.37 -5.79 -6.66
N LEU A 383 0.35 -5.58 -5.34
CA LEU A 383 1.56 -5.32 -4.55
C LEU A 383 2.24 -6.63 -4.16
N GLY A 384 3.51 -6.78 -4.52
CA GLY A 384 4.34 -7.94 -4.18
C GLY A 384 4.83 -7.89 -2.74
N LEU A 385 4.76 -9.02 -2.06
CA LEU A 385 5.11 -9.18 -0.67
C LEU A 385 6.07 -10.37 -0.50
N PRO A 386 7.30 -10.18 0.02
CA PRO A 386 8.24 -11.27 0.17
C PRO A 386 7.89 -12.13 1.39
N LEU A 387 8.03 -13.45 1.26
CA LEU A 387 7.95 -14.41 2.37
C LEU A 387 9.34 -14.87 2.81
N TYR A 388 10.33 -14.00 2.63
CA TYR A 388 11.75 -14.24 2.90
C TYR A 388 12.42 -12.96 3.42
N GLY A 389 13.67 -13.14 3.86
CA GLY A 389 14.57 -12.06 4.23
C GLY A 389 15.96 -12.20 3.63
N TYR A 390 16.88 -11.35 4.07
CA TYR A 390 18.30 -11.40 3.75
C TYR A 390 19.15 -11.46 5.00
N VAL A 391 20.16 -12.34 5.00
CA VAL A 391 21.09 -12.47 6.13
C VAL A 391 22.42 -11.80 5.79
N SER A 392 22.76 -10.81 6.60
CA SER A 392 23.94 -9.96 6.43
C SER A 392 24.98 -10.24 7.51
N GLN A 393 26.24 -10.36 7.11
CA GLN A 393 27.36 -10.36 8.04
C GLN A 393 27.63 -8.91 8.49
N SER A 394 27.00 -8.50 9.59
CA SER A 394 27.09 -7.14 10.10
C SER A 394 26.85 -7.09 11.61
N SER A 395 27.51 -6.16 12.29
CA SER A 395 27.32 -5.88 13.72
C SER A 395 26.42 -4.67 13.98
N VAL A 396 25.84 -4.07 12.94
CA VAL A 396 24.94 -2.92 13.09
C VAL A 396 23.66 -3.34 13.83
N THR A 397 23.14 -2.42 14.63
CA THR A 397 21.89 -2.62 15.40
C THR A 397 20.71 -1.83 14.80
N ARG A 398 20.92 -1.24 13.62
CA ARG A 398 19.96 -0.45 12.86
C ARG A 398 20.17 -0.65 11.36
N LEU A 399 19.09 -0.52 10.60
CA LEU A 399 19.12 -0.59 9.13
C LEU A 399 19.68 0.70 8.51
N SER A 400 20.39 0.52 7.41
CA SER A 400 20.97 1.58 6.58
C SER A 400 19.89 2.19 5.68
N GLY A 401 20.01 3.47 5.37
CA GLY A 401 18.99 4.22 4.63
C GLY A 401 17.79 4.66 5.50
N SER A 402 17.67 4.18 6.73
CA SER A 402 16.77 4.74 7.73
C SER A 402 17.55 5.61 8.70
N LEU A 403 17.66 6.91 8.37
CA LEU A 403 18.05 7.88 9.39
C LEU A 403 16.79 8.18 10.20
N MET A 404 16.67 7.57 11.38
CA MET A 404 15.70 8.04 12.36
C MET A 404 15.84 9.56 12.52
N PRO A 405 14.75 10.34 12.47
CA PRO A 405 14.82 11.77 12.70
C PRO A 405 15.51 12.05 14.04
N SER A 406 16.37 13.07 14.10
CA SER A 406 17.02 13.46 15.36
C SER A 406 15.97 13.74 16.43
N SER A 407 16.31 13.61 17.71
CA SER A 407 15.41 13.94 18.82
C SER A 407 14.83 15.36 18.70
N GLU A 408 15.56 16.30 18.08
CA GLU A 408 15.07 17.64 17.71
C GLU A 408 14.02 17.62 16.58
N MET A 409 14.16 16.77 15.56
CA MET A 409 13.12 16.59 14.53
C MET A 409 11.86 15.90 15.10
N VAL A 410 12.00 14.98 16.06
CA VAL A 410 10.88 14.39 16.81
C VAL A 410 10.18 15.44 17.70
N LEU A 411 10.93 16.41 18.23
CA LEU A 411 10.39 17.53 19.02
C LEU A 411 9.52 18.48 18.17
N ILE A 412 9.83 18.67 16.89
CA ILE A 412 9.05 19.52 15.98
C ILE A 412 7.72 18.86 15.56
N GLN A 413 7.62 17.53 15.61
CA GLN A 413 6.43 16.77 15.21
C GLN A 413 5.51 16.36 16.39
N GLY A 414 5.94 16.55 17.64
CA GLY A 414 5.26 15.99 18.80
C GLY A 414 4.30 16.94 19.51
N ASN A 415 2.99 16.81 19.24
CA ASN A 415 1.94 17.18 20.19
C ASN A 415 1.04 15.95 20.45
N SER A 416 1.56 15.00 21.25
CA SER A 416 0.75 14.09 22.06
C SER A 416 1.63 13.44 23.12
N GLU A 417 1.29 13.61 24.39
CA GLU A 417 1.85 12.86 25.51
C GLU A 417 1.27 11.43 25.49
N THR A 418 2.07 10.41 25.84
CA THR A 418 1.63 9.03 26.06
C THR A 418 1.71 8.64 27.55
N VAL A 419 0.91 7.62 27.92
CA VAL A 419 0.40 7.33 29.27
C VAL A 419 1.25 6.30 30.05
N ASP A 420 2.39 5.87 29.53
CA ASP A 420 3.14 4.72 30.02
C ASP A 420 4.45 5.04 30.76
N GLY A 421 4.77 6.33 30.96
CA GLY A 421 5.83 6.76 31.89
C GLY A 421 7.27 6.47 31.42
N GLU A 422 7.46 5.84 30.26
CA GLU A 422 8.72 5.82 29.54
C GLU A 422 8.62 6.84 28.41
N GLY A 423 9.29 7.99 28.53
CA GLY A 423 9.15 9.15 27.62
C GLY A 423 9.61 8.93 26.17
N ARG A 424 8.99 7.98 25.46
CA ARG A 424 9.23 7.67 24.05
C ARG A 424 8.08 8.27 23.24
N LYS A 425 8.40 9.20 22.34
CA LYS A 425 7.43 9.81 21.43
C LYS A 425 7.13 8.84 20.29
N GLU A 426 5.90 8.38 20.20
CA GLU A 426 5.42 7.45 19.17
C GLU A 426 5.37 8.12 17.79
N PHE A 427 6.04 7.51 16.80
CA PHE A 427 5.71 7.73 15.40
C PHE A 427 4.48 6.88 15.08
N LEU A 428 3.30 7.51 14.98
CA LEU A 428 2.03 6.83 14.68
C LEU A 428 1.91 6.27 13.24
N ASN A 429 3.02 6.19 12.50
CA ASN A 429 3.06 5.54 11.19
C ASN A 429 4.07 4.38 11.25
N GLY A 430 3.57 3.17 11.51
CA GLY A 430 4.35 1.91 11.44
C GLY A 430 4.99 1.42 12.74
N ALA A 431 4.89 2.13 13.86
CA ALA A 431 5.46 1.63 15.12
C ALA A 431 4.60 0.49 15.70
N HIS A 432 5.07 -0.76 15.58
CA HIS A 432 4.47 -1.90 16.26
C HIS A 432 5.05 -2.10 17.65
N ALA A 433 4.24 -2.65 18.56
CA ALA A 433 4.66 -2.96 19.92
C ALA A 433 5.87 -3.92 19.85
N ARG A 434 7.04 -3.52 20.39
CA ARG A 434 8.25 -4.35 20.34
C ARG A 434 8.13 -5.48 21.38
N PRO A 435 7.84 -6.74 20.99
CA PRO A 435 7.56 -7.80 21.96
C PRO A 435 8.74 -7.98 22.91
N LYS A 436 8.44 -8.23 24.19
CA LYS A 436 9.47 -8.58 25.16
C LYS A 436 10.17 -9.85 24.71
N ILE A 437 11.50 -9.84 24.75
CA ILE A 437 12.37 -10.98 24.43
C ILE A 437 11.98 -12.16 25.34
N PRO A 438 11.51 -13.29 24.80
CA PRO A 438 11.32 -14.50 25.58
C PRO A 438 12.65 -14.97 26.17
N GLU A 439 12.61 -15.58 27.36
CA GLU A 439 13.79 -16.10 28.03
C GLU A 439 14.55 -17.12 27.13
N VAL A 440 15.88 -16.94 27.00
CA VAL A 440 16.73 -17.68 26.06
C VAL A 440 16.78 -19.17 26.44
N LYS A 441 16.18 -20.03 25.61
CA LYS A 441 16.20 -21.50 25.83
C LYS A 441 17.34 -22.23 25.07
N ALA A 442 17.84 -21.66 23.97
CA ALA A 442 18.98 -22.13 23.17
C ALA A 442 19.48 -21.01 22.24
N THR A 443 20.74 -21.06 21.77
CA THR A 443 21.29 -20.08 20.80
C THR A 443 21.02 -20.54 19.37
N ALA A 444 20.37 -19.72 18.56
CA ALA A 444 20.19 -19.94 17.12
C ALA A 444 21.41 -19.40 16.36
N SER A 445 21.76 -19.99 15.21
CA SER A 445 22.80 -19.45 14.32
C SER A 445 22.31 -19.43 12.89
N LEU A 446 22.54 -18.29 12.23
CA LEU A 446 22.18 -18.05 10.82
C LEU A 446 23.41 -17.72 9.97
N GLN A 447 24.63 -17.97 10.48
CA GLN A 447 25.87 -17.58 9.79
C GLN A 447 26.07 -18.30 8.44
N SER A 448 25.53 -19.51 8.28
CA SER A 448 25.56 -20.24 7.01
C SER A 448 24.78 -19.54 5.88
N TRP A 449 23.91 -18.59 6.23
CA TRP A 449 23.09 -17.82 5.31
C TRP A 449 23.69 -16.44 4.99
N TRP A 450 24.85 -16.07 5.54
CA TRP A 450 25.48 -14.79 5.21
C TRP A 450 25.59 -14.58 3.71
N GLY A 451 25.18 -13.40 3.25
CA GLY A 451 25.18 -13.03 1.83
C GLY A 451 24.02 -13.61 1.03
N GLN A 452 23.08 -14.30 1.66
CA GLN A 452 22.01 -15.04 0.99
C GLN A 452 20.61 -14.58 1.42
N GLN A 453 19.66 -14.85 0.54
CA GLN A 453 18.23 -14.83 0.86
C GLN A 453 17.91 -15.99 1.82
N ILE A 454 17.01 -15.79 2.79
CA ILE A 454 16.56 -16.82 3.74
C ILE A 454 15.04 -16.91 3.76
N PRO A 455 14.42 -18.10 3.58
CA PRO A 455 12.97 -18.26 3.76
C PRO A 455 12.52 -17.89 5.16
N PHE A 456 11.34 -17.27 5.31
CA PHE A 456 10.80 -16.93 6.63
C PHE A 456 10.66 -18.16 7.53
N SER A 457 10.20 -19.28 6.98
CA SER A 457 10.12 -20.57 7.67
C SER A 457 11.48 -21.05 8.22
N THR A 458 12.59 -20.74 7.55
CA THR A 458 13.94 -21.05 8.03
C THR A 458 14.36 -20.14 9.18
N ILE A 459 13.98 -18.85 9.16
CA ILE A 459 14.21 -17.95 10.30
C ILE A 459 13.49 -18.51 11.55
N VAL A 460 12.24 -18.94 11.39
CA VAL A 460 11.43 -19.52 12.48
C VAL A 460 12.00 -20.85 12.97
N SER A 461 12.25 -21.80 12.06
CA SER A 461 12.76 -23.14 12.43
C SER A 461 14.18 -23.12 13.00
N SER A 462 14.99 -22.10 12.69
CA SER A 462 16.28 -21.89 13.35
C SER A 462 16.18 -21.53 14.83
N GLY A 463 15.01 -21.05 15.27
CA GLY A 463 14.77 -20.52 16.62
C GLY A 463 15.20 -19.06 16.81
N ALA A 464 15.69 -18.38 15.76
CA ALA A 464 15.98 -16.95 15.79
C ALA A 464 14.71 -16.09 15.92
N LEU A 465 13.58 -16.60 15.42
CA LEU A 465 12.26 -16.02 15.55
C LEU A 465 11.29 -17.07 16.09
N VAL A 466 10.44 -16.70 17.05
CA VAL A 466 9.46 -17.62 17.65
C VAL A 466 8.07 -17.05 17.50
N LYS A 467 7.15 -17.89 17.03
CA LYS A 467 5.74 -17.55 16.89
C LYS A 467 5.07 -17.50 18.27
N ASN A 468 4.39 -16.38 18.54
CA ASN A 468 3.63 -16.14 19.76
C ASN A 468 2.21 -16.74 19.64
N ALA A 469 1.51 -16.85 20.78
CA ALA A 469 0.16 -17.41 20.84
C ALA A 469 -0.88 -16.57 20.07
N ASP A 470 -0.63 -15.27 19.90
CA ASP A 470 -1.48 -14.34 19.14
C ASP A 470 -1.17 -14.33 17.63
N GLY A 471 -0.22 -15.15 17.17
CA GLY A 471 0.19 -15.24 15.78
C GLY A 471 1.27 -14.25 15.36
N THR A 472 1.71 -13.35 16.26
CA THR A 472 2.87 -12.47 16.04
C THR A 472 4.18 -13.21 16.28
N TYR A 473 5.31 -12.53 16.08
CA TYR A 473 6.63 -13.13 16.21
C TYR A 473 7.54 -12.33 17.13
N SER A 474 8.35 -13.04 17.92
CA SER A 474 9.34 -12.45 18.83
C SER A 474 10.74 -12.94 18.50
N GLY A 475 11.74 -12.06 18.63
CA GLY A 475 13.15 -12.45 18.53
C GLY A 475 13.53 -13.42 19.66
N SER A 476 14.33 -14.43 19.32
CA SER A 476 14.78 -15.49 20.22
C SER A 476 16.17 -15.97 19.78
N GLY A 477 16.73 -17.00 20.41
CA GLY A 477 17.96 -17.60 19.92
C GLY A 477 19.21 -16.74 20.08
N GLY A 478 19.16 -15.73 20.95
CA GLY A 478 20.20 -14.70 21.08
C GLY A 478 20.07 -13.55 20.07
N PHE A 479 19.07 -13.56 19.20
CA PHE A 479 18.74 -12.43 18.33
C PHE A 479 17.82 -11.45 19.04
N THR A 480 18.06 -10.16 18.80
CA THR A 480 17.18 -9.07 19.23
C THR A 480 16.28 -8.68 18.07
N PHE A 481 14.97 -8.71 18.29
CA PHE A 481 13.98 -8.14 17.37
C PHE A 481 13.99 -6.62 17.45
N ASN A 482 13.93 -5.95 16.31
CA ASN A 482 13.80 -4.52 16.23
C ASN A 482 12.98 -4.12 14.98
N TRP A 483 12.55 -2.86 14.96
CA TRP A 483 11.69 -2.32 13.92
C TRP A 483 12.29 -1.04 13.36
N ASP A 484 12.21 -0.88 12.04
CA ASP A 484 12.53 0.35 11.34
C ASP A 484 11.25 1.12 10.99
N ASP A 485 10.93 2.11 11.82
CA ASP A 485 9.72 2.94 11.71
C ASP A 485 9.68 3.75 10.39
N CYS A 486 10.84 4.05 9.78
CA CYS A 486 10.90 4.88 8.58
C CYS A 486 10.59 4.13 7.29
N SER A 487 10.77 2.81 7.30
CA SER A 487 10.52 1.92 6.16
C SER A 487 9.40 0.93 6.41
N ASP A 488 8.92 0.83 7.65
CA ASP A 488 7.93 -0.13 8.11
C ASP A 488 8.42 -1.58 7.92
N THR A 489 9.62 -1.86 8.46
CA THR A 489 10.33 -3.12 8.22
C THR A 489 10.88 -3.73 9.53
N PRO A 490 10.55 -4.99 9.85
CA PRO A 490 11.18 -5.72 10.95
C PRO A 490 12.59 -6.18 10.59
N TYR A 491 13.42 -6.33 11.61
CA TYR A 491 14.71 -6.98 11.48
C TYR A 491 15.15 -7.65 12.79
N LEU A 492 16.02 -8.63 12.67
CA LEU A 492 16.72 -9.27 13.78
C LEU A 492 18.19 -8.88 13.73
N TYR A 493 18.83 -8.73 14.89
CA TYR A 493 20.28 -8.62 14.95
C TYR A 493 20.88 -9.40 16.12
N ASN A 494 22.08 -9.92 15.92
CA ASN A 494 22.92 -10.53 16.95
C ASN A 494 24.34 -10.00 16.78
N THR A 495 24.76 -9.09 17.67
CA THR A 495 26.08 -8.44 17.60
C THR A 495 27.22 -9.42 17.91
N SER A 496 27.01 -10.40 18.79
CA SER A 496 28.00 -11.43 19.11
C SER A 496 28.26 -12.38 17.93
N GLN A 497 27.23 -12.67 17.14
CA GLN A 497 27.33 -13.50 15.93
C GLN A 497 27.53 -12.69 14.65
N THR A 498 27.71 -11.36 14.74
CA THR A 498 27.84 -10.44 13.59
C THR A 498 26.82 -10.71 12.50
N THR A 499 25.54 -10.86 12.89
CA THR A 499 24.46 -11.23 11.98
C THR A 499 23.28 -10.27 12.10
N VAL A 500 22.80 -9.76 10.97
CA VAL A 500 21.55 -9.01 10.83
C VAL A 500 20.66 -9.71 9.82
N VAL A 501 19.37 -9.82 10.10
CA VAL A 501 18.36 -10.40 9.20
C VAL A 501 17.27 -9.37 8.96
N THR A 502 17.06 -8.95 7.73
CA THR A 502 15.95 -8.09 7.31
C THR A 502 14.89 -8.95 6.65
N TYR A 503 13.62 -8.80 6.99
CA TYR A 503 12.54 -9.67 6.51
C TYR A 503 11.19 -8.95 6.58
N ASP A 504 10.13 -9.65 6.20
CA ASP A 504 8.75 -9.26 6.41
C ASP A 504 8.10 -10.24 7.41
N ASP A 505 7.28 -9.72 8.33
CA ASP A 505 6.53 -10.52 9.29
C ASP A 505 5.03 -10.22 9.21
N THR A 506 4.27 -10.74 10.17
CA THR A 506 2.81 -10.53 10.17
C THR A 506 2.39 -9.07 10.25
N TRP A 507 3.18 -8.19 10.88
CA TRP A 507 2.83 -6.79 11.01
C TRP A 507 3.11 -6.02 9.75
N SER A 508 4.32 -6.13 9.20
CA SER A 508 4.70 -5.37 8.01
C SER A 508 3.89 -5.82 6.79
N LEU A 509 3.55 -7.11 6.72
CA LEU A 509 2.67 -7.63 5.68
C LEU A 509 1.21 -7.18 5.85
N ALA A 510 0.72 -7.05 7.09
CA ALA A 510 -0.61 -6.51 7.36
C ALA A 510 -0.70 -5.04 6.92
N ASP A 511 0.32 -4.24 7.22
CA ASP A 511 0.37 -2.83 6.88
C ASP A 511 0.45 -2.62 5.36
N LYS A 512 1.27 -3.41 4.66
CA LYS A 512 1.35 -3.37 3.19
C LYS A 512 0.07 -3.83 2.51
N ALA A 513 -0.57 -4.89 3.02
CA ALA A 513 -1.85 -5.35 2.51
C ALA A 513 -2.97 -4.34 2.75
N THR A 514 -3.00 -3.72 3.92
CA THR A 514 -3.93 -2.65 4.28
C THR A 514 -3.69 -1.41 3.42
N PHE A 515 -2.43 -1.05 3.18
CA PHE A 515 -2.04 0.01 2.26
C PHE A 515 -2.59 -0.27 0.85
N ALA A 516 -2.38 -1.47 0.31
CA ALA A 516 -2.87 -1.85 -1.02
C ALA A 516 -4.40 -1.70 -1.10
N LYS A 517 -5.13 -2.24 -0.11
CA LYS A 517 -6.58 -2.14 -0.01
C LYS A 517 -7.08 -0.68 0.05
N ASN A 518 -6.49 0.12 0.93
CA ASN A 518 -6.91 1.51 1.18
C ASN A 518 -6.63 2.42 -0.01
N ASN A 519 -5.65 2.07 -0.85
CA ASN A 519 -5.32 2.81 -2.06
C ASN A 519 -6.02 2.27 -3.32
N GLY A 520 -7.00 1.38 -3.15
CA GLY A 520 -7.77 0.83 -4.28
C GLY A 520 -6.92 -0.02 -5.23
N MET A 521 -5.80 -0.57 -4.75
CA MET A 521 -5.02 -1.52 -5.52
C MET A 521 -5.84 -2.78 -5.79
N ALA A 522 -5.49 -3.53 -6.84
CA ALA A 522 -6.16 -4.78 -7.16
C ALA A 522 -6.03 -5.80 -6.02
N GLY A 523 -4.97 -5.71 -5.21
CA GLY A 523 -4.67 -6.64 -4.12
C GLY A 523 -3.17 -6.84 -3.92
N CYS A 524 -2.78 -8.00 -3.44
CA CYS A 524 -1.39 -8.39 -3.19
C CYS A 524 -1.06 -9.76 -3.80
N PHE A 525 0.23 -9.99 -4.02
CA PHE A 525 0.77 -11.32 -4.31
C PHE A 525 2.01 -11.62 -3.46
N THR A 526 2.31 -12.88 -3.22
CA THR A 526 3.50 -13.29 -2.44
C THR A 526 4.59 -13.95 -3.28
N TRP A 527 5.86 -13.63 -2.98
CA TRP A 527 7.04 -14.36 -3.46
C TRP A 527 7.80 -14.98 -2.27
N SER A 528 7.88 -16.31 -2.14
CA SER A 528 7.02 -17.31 -2.78
C SER A 528 6.42 -18.25 -1.74
N LEU A 529 5.33 -18.95 -2.12
CA LEU A 529 4.47 -19.71 -1.22
C LEU A 529 5.23 -20.66 -0.29
N ASP A 530 6.29 -21.32 -0.76
CA ASP A 530 7.06 -22.30 0.01
C ASP A 530 7.88 -21.71 1.15
N GLN A 531 8.01 -20.39 1.19
CA GLN A 531 8.84 -19.70 2.17
C GLN A 531 8.06 -19.26 3.41
N ASP A 532 6.72 -19.32 3.37
CA ASP A 532 5.84 -19.12 4.54
C ASP A 532 6.08 -20.20 5.61
N ASP A 533 5.81 -19.92 6.88
CA ASP A 533 5.85 -20.90 7.97
C ASP A 533 4.53 -21.70 8.03
N GLY A 534 4.17 -22.29 6.90
CA GLY A 534 2.88 -22.91 6.65
C GLY A 534 1.98 -21.97 5.82
N VAL A 535 1.22 -21.12 6.50
CA VAL A 535 0.32 -20.13 5.86
C VAL A 535 0.10 -18.88 6.73
N SER A 536 0.97 -18.62 7.71
CA SER A 536 0.72 -17.57 8.70
C SER A 536 0.78 -16.20 8.07
N LEU A 537 1.81 -15.98 7.24
CA LEU A 537 1.99 -14.74 6.52
C LEU A 537 0.87 -14.55 5.48
N MET A 538 0.53 -15.60 4.74
CA MET A 538 -0.59 -15.53 3.79
C MET A 538 -1.94 -15.24 4.47
N ASN A 539 -2.20 -15.80 5.66
CA ASN A 539 -3.43 -15.54 6.41
C ASN A 539 -3.53 -14.07 6.84
N VAL A 540 -2.45 -13.45 7.30
CA VAL A 540 -2.50 -12.04 7.70
C VAL A 540 -2.73 -11.12 6.50
N ILE A 541 -2.11 -11.43 5.36
CA ILE A 541 -2.32 -10.68 4.10
C ILE A 541 -3.81 -10.73 3.71
N ARG A 542 -4.41 -11.92 3.70
CA ARG A 542 -5.83 -12.11 3.37
C ARG A 542 -6.76 -11.35 4.31
N SER A 543 -6.56 -11.50 5.62
CA SER A 543 -7.41 -10.83 6.60
C SER A 543 -7.32 -9.31 6.49
N SER A 544 -6.13 -8.76 6.24
CA SER A 544 -5.89 -7.33 6.02
C SER A 544 -6.55 -6.82 4.72
N LEU A 545 -6.59 -7.66 3.68
CA LEU A 545 -7.37 -7.41 2.47
C LEU A 545 -8.89 -7.52 2.69
N GLY A 546 -9.35 -8.01 3.85
CA GLY A 546 -10.76 -8.19 4.20
C GLY A 546 -11.39 -9.47 3.64
N LYS A 547 -10.62 -10.56 3.59
CA LYS A 547 -11.06 -11.89 3.12
C LYS A 547 -11.19 -12.93 4.22
#